data_AF-A0A0Q7ADZ9-F1
#
_entry.id   AF-A0A0Q7ADZ9-F1
#
_cell.length_a   1.000
_cell.length_b   1.000
_cell.length_c   1.000
_cell.angle_alpha   90.00
_cell.angle_beta   90.00
_cell.angle_gamma   90.00
#
_symmetry.space_group_name_H-M   'P 1'
#
loop_
_entity.id
_entity.type
_entity.pdbx_description
1 polymer ?
#
loop_
_entity_poly.entity_id
_entity_poly.type
_entity_poly.pdbx_seq_one_letter_code
_entity_poly.pdbx_strand_id
1 'polypeptide(L)'
;MRIRQILDRHPDLVVGLRQGVLVGAAVLAVILPPAGSATARLSPRLTPVAATAMQIPDDPRVADFGEHVASEDARLVADWVARRADNQRLPFVILDKRDARVFVFDAGARLVDSSPVLLGAAAGDDSVAGIGQRPIADVRPEERTTPAGRFVSQPGRNASGEDVVWVDYGAAVSMHRVRPVDPKERRLERLASNDPAQRRISYGCINVPVVFFETVVKPVVGAQKAIVYVLPEVRDVRSVFAGLGGASG
;
A
#
# COMPACT_ATOMS: atom_id res chain seq x y z
N MET A 1 -42.24 -7.47 -37.73
CA MET A 1 -41.21 -7.12 -38.73
C MET A 1 -40.52 -5.83 -38.26
N ARG A 2 -39.83 -5.70 -37.12
CA ARG A 2 -38.83 -6.49 -36.35
C ARG A 2 -37.57 -6.86 -37.13
N ILE A 3 -36.42 -6.41 -36.57
CA ILE A 3 -35.01 -6.73 -36.87
C ILE A 3 -34.31 -5.72 -37.79
N ARG A 4 -34.11 -4.49 -37.29
CA ARG A 4 -32.99 -3.59 -37.61
C ARG A 4 -32.64 -2.81 -36.35
N GLN A 5 -32.00 -3.44 -35.37
CA GLN A 5 -31.30 -2.77 -34.25
C GLN A 5 -30.62 -3.74 -33.28
N ILE A 6 -29.75 -4.65 -33.76
CA ILE A 6 -28.77 -5.35 -32.90
C ILE A 6 -27.51 -5.63 -33.75
N LEU A 7 -26.82 -4.56 -34.12
CA LEU A 7 -25.43 -4.59 -34.55
C LEU A 7 -24.77 -3.49 -33.71
N ASP A 8 -24.13 -3.90 -32.62
CA ASP A 8 -23.06 -3.20 -31.88
C ASP A 8 -22.94 -3.82 -30.49
N ARG A 9 -22.28 -4.97 -30.41
CA ARG A 9 -21.72 -5.52 -29.16
C ARG A 9 -20.74 -6.68 -29.43
N HIS A 10 -19.48 -6.42 -29.07
CA HIS A 10 -18.37 -7.35 -28.82
C HIS A 10 -17.62 -7.96 -30.03
N PRO A 11 -16.32 -7.61 -30.14
CA PRO A 11 -15.29 -8.58 -30.49
C PRO A 11 -14.19 -8.64 -29.40
N ASP A 12 -14.28 -9.70 -28.59
CA ASP A 12 -13.20 -10.61 -28.16
C ASP A 12 -11.74 -10.10 -28.19
N LEU A 13 -11.01 -10.17 -27.07
CA LEU A 13 -10.34 -11.39 -26.58
C LEU A 13 -9.53 -12.09 -27.68
N VAL A 14 -8.28 -12.41 -27.36
CA VAL A 14 -7.28 -13.20 -28.13
C VAL A 14 -6.27 -12.38 -28.96
N VAL A 15 -5.29 -11.78 -28.26
CA VAL A 15 -3.95 -11.45 -28.77
C VAL A 15 -3.00 -11.50 -27.56
N GLY A 16 -1.86 -12.20 -27.49
CA GLY A 16 -1.19 -13.09 -28.42
C GLY A 16 -0.15 -13.87 -27.63
N LEU A 17 -0.55 -15.03 -27.10
CA LEU A 17 0.36 -16.07 -26.63
C LEU A 17 0.81 -16.87 -27.87
N ARG A 18 1.90 -16.48 -28.54
CA ARG A 18 2.55 -17.27 -29.61
C ARG A 18 3.83 -16.61 -30.16
N GLN A 19 4.95 -16.73 -29.45
CA GLN A 19 6.32 -16.74 -30.01
C GLN A 19 7.19 -17.45 -28.96
N GLY A 20 7.95 -18.51 -29.18
CA GLY A 20 8.31 -19.30 -30.35
C GLY A 20 9.49 -20.16 -29.88
N VAL A 21 9.24 -21.41 -29.50
CA VAL A 21 10.28 -22.37 -29.11
C VAL A 21 10.97 -22.83 -30.39
N LEU A 22 12.28 -22.60 -30.50
CA LEU A 22 13.13 -23.31 -31.47
C LEU A 22 14.29 -23.99 -30.73
N VAL A 23 14.32 -25.30 -30.93
CA VAL A 23 15.32 -26.27 -30.49
C VAL A 23 16.59 -26.11 -31.35
N GLY A 24 17.76 -26.14 -30.72
CA GLY A 24 19.05 -26.30 -31.39
C GLY A 24 19.98 -27.13 -30.52
N ALA A 25 20.12 -28.41 -30.85
CA ALA A 25 20.96 -29.38 -30.15
C ALA A 25 22.39 -29.39 -30.71
N ALA A 26 23.35 -29.60 -29.79
CA ALA A 26 24.63 -30.28 -29.90
C ALA A 26 25.69 -29.78 -30.91
N VAL A 27 26.90 -29.49 -30.42
CA VAL A 27 28.13 -30.26 -30.75
C VAL A 27 29.13 -30.15 -29.58
N LEU A 28 29.56 -31.31 -29.11
CA LEU A 28 30.66 -31.56 -28.18
C LEU A 28 31.99 -31.51 -28.96
N ALA A 29 32.97 -30.72 -28.52
CA ALA A 29 34.35 -30.83 -28.99
C ALA A 29 35.30 -30.75 -27.79
N VAL A 30 35.76 -31.92 -27.37
CA VAL A 30 36.84 -32.13 -26.41
C VAL A 30 38.17 -31.92 -27.13
N ILE A 31 39.00 -30.98 -26.68
CA ILE A 31 40.42 -30.91 -27.02
C ILE A 31 41.20 -30.54 -25.76
N LEU A 32 42.11 -31.42 -25.34
CA LEU A 32 43.15 -31.21 -24.33
C LEU A 32 44.53 -31.35 -25.03
N PRO A 33 45.66 -30.97 -24.40
CA PRO A 33 46.33 -29.67 -24.49
C PRO A 33 47.72 -29.78 -25.16
N PRO A 34 48.54 -28.71 -25.15
CA PRO A 34 49.96 -28.93 -24.91
C PRO A 34 50.47 -28.15 -23.68
N ALA A 35 51.45 -28.77 -23.04
CA ALA A 35 52.19 -28.28 -21.89
C ALA A 35 52.82 -26.91 -22.15
N GLY A 36 52.75 -26.03 -21.15
CA GLY A 36 53.38 -24.72 -21.20
C GLY A 36 53.49 -24.08 -19.82
N SER A 37 54.71 -24.15 -19.26
CA SER A 37 55.30 -23.23 -18.30
C SER A 37 54.55 -22.93 -16.99
N ALA A 38 54.99 -23.61 -15.93
CA ALA A 38 54.81 -23.17 -14.56
C ALA A 38 55.47 -21.80 -14.36
N THR A 39 54.67 -20.73 -14.39
CA THR A 39 55.02 -19.46 -13.77
C THR A 39 54.55 -19.53 -12.33
N ALA A 40 55.51 -19.46 -11.40
CA ALA A 40 55.23 -19.34 -9.98
C ALA A 40 54.40 -18.07 -9.75
N ARG A 41 53.09 -18.23 -9.54
CA ARG A 41 52.24 -17.16 -9.03
C ARG A 41 52.64 -16.96 -7.58
N LEU A 42 53.34 -15.87 -7.31
CA LEU A 42 53.43 -15.30 -5.97
C LEU A 42 52.01 -14.93 -5.55
N SER A 43 51.37 -15.79 -4.76
CA SER A 43 50.14 -15.43 -4.06
C SER A 43 50.48 -14.29 -3.11
N PRO A 44 49.95 -13.07 -3.28
CA PRO A 44 50.02 -12.10 -2.19
C PRO A 44 49.29 -12.72 -1.01
N ARG A 45 49.98 -12.87 0.13
CA ARG A 45 49.30 -13.13 1.40
C ARG A 45 48.43 -11.90 1.67
N LEU A 46 47.15 -11.99 1.32
CA LEU A 46 46.15 -11.09 1.85
C LEU A 46 46.09 -11.37 3.35
N THR A 47 46.71 -10.50 4.15
CA THR A 47 46.37 -10.39 5.57
C THR A 47 44.86 -10.21 5.64
N PRO A 48 44.12 -11.08 6.35
CA PRO A 48 42.71 -10.83 6.59
C PRO A 48 42.67 -9.54 7.41
N VAL A 49 42.31 -8.42 6.77
CA VAL A 49 41.81 -7.27 7.49
C VAL A 49 40.57 -7.81 8.16
N ALA A 50 40.62 -7.96 9.49
CA ALA A 50 39.47 -8.32 10.28
C ALA A 50 38.36 -7.38 9.85
N ALA A 51 37.37 -7.92 9.13
CA ALA A 51 36.14 -7.19 8.88
C ALA A 51 35.58 -6.94 10.26
N THR A 52 35.75 -5.72 10.75
CA THR A 52 34.98 -5.23 11.87
C THR A 52 33.55 -5.35 11.37
N ALA A 53 32.88 -6.44 11.76
CA ALA A 53 31.45 -6.54 11.61
C ALA A 53 30.93 -5.28 12.28
N MET A 54 30.46 -4.34 11.47
CA MET A 54 29.76 -3.16 11.96
C MET A 54 28.63 -3.74 12.80
N GLN A 55 28.79 -3.71 14.12
CA GLN A 55 27.72 -4.08 15.03
C GLN A 55 26.62 -3.09 14.72
N ILE A 56 25.63 -3.53 13.94
CA ILE A 56 24.39 -2.78 13.78
C ILE A 56 23.86 -2.72 15.21
N PRO A 57 23.71 -1.53 15.81
CA PRO A 57 23.07 -1.45 17.10
C PRO A 57 21.69 -2.07 16.93
N ASP A 58 21.40 -3.11 17.71
CA ASP A 58 20.05 -3.63 17.94
C ASP A 58 19.25 -2.59 18.75
N ASP A 59 19.23 -1.35 18.30
CA ASP A 59 18.25 -0.39 18.76
C ASP A 59 16.93 -0.85 18.16
N PRO A 60 15.95 -1.31 18.95
CA PRO A 60 14.66 -1.72 18.42
C PRO A 60 14.04 -0.49 17.78
N ARG A 61 14.20 -0.35 16.47
CA ARG A 61 13.68 0.77 15.69
C ARG A 61 12.19 0.92 15.99
N VAL A 62 11.85 1.96 16.74
CA VAL A 62 10.47 2.39 17.00
C VAL A 62 10.09 3.45 15.98
N ALA A 63 8.80 3.59 15.70
CA ALA A 63 8.33 4.61 14.80
C ALA A 63 8.38 5.98 15.50
N ASP A 64 8.84 6.99 14.77
CA ASP A 64 8.88 8.38 15.24
C ASP A 64 7.61 9.09 14.77
N PHE A 65 6.66 9.33 15.68
CA PHE A 65 5.46 10.13 15.41
C PHE A 65 5.68 11.65 15.56
N GLY A 66 6.89 12.08 15.93
CA GLY A 66 7.14 13.44 16.39
C GLY A 66 6.16 13.83 17.50
N GLU A 67 5.59 15.03 17.39
CA GLU A 67 4.64 15.58 18.36
C GLU A 67 3.18 15.14 18.10
N HIS A 68 2.94 14.28 17.11
CA HIS A 68 1.58 13.88 16.78
C HIS A 68 1.02 12.85 17.77
N VAL A 69 -0.21 13.12 18.24
CA VAL A 69 -0.97 12.16 19.02
C VAL A 69 -1.46 11.04 18.09
N ALA A 70 -1.30 9.79 18.54
CA ALA A 70 -1.74 8.59 17.86
C ALA A 70 -2.25 7.58 18.88
N SER A 71 -3.22 6.76 18.47
CA SER A 71 -3.77 5.69 19.30
C SER A 71 -2.71 4.63 19.64
N GLU A 72 -2.98 3.84 20.68
CA GLU A 72 -2.12 2.72 21.06
C GLU A 72 -1.98 1.71 19.91
N ASP A 73 -3.05 1.40 19.19
CA ASP A 73 -3.03 0.48 18.04
C ASP A 73 -2.19 1.04 16.88
N ALA A 74 -2.28 2.35 16.60
CA ALA A 74 -1.46 2.98 15.58
C ALA A 74 0.03 2.96 15.93
N ARG A 75 0.37 3.27 17.19
CA ARG A 75 1.76 3.18 17.68
C ARG A 75 2.27 1.75 17.63
N LEU A 76 1.48 0.80 18.10
CA LEU A 76 1.80 -0.63 18.10
C LEU A 76 2.13 -1.14 16.69
N VAL A 77 1.30 -0.81 15.70
CA VAL A 77 1.53 -1.21 14.31
C VAL A 77 2.74 -0.49 13.73
N ALA A 78 2.89 0.83 13.92
CA ALA A 78 4.01 1.58 13.39
C ALA A 78 5.36 1.07 13.93
N ASP A 79 5.44 0.82 15.24
CA ASP A 79 6.60 0.27 15.89
C ASP A 79 6.92 -1.15 15.41
N TRP A 80 5.90 -1.97 15.16
CA TRP A 80 6.09 -3.29 14.59
C TRP A 80 6.62 -3.23 13.16
N VAL A 81 6.09 -2.32 12.33
CA VAL A 81 6.62 -2.06 10.97
C VAL A 81 8.08 -1.64 11.04
N ALA A 82 8.43 -0.72 11.93
CA ALA A 82 9.78 -0.21 12.11
C ALA A 82 10.77 -1.32 12.54
N ARG A 83 10.39 -2.15 13.51
CA ARG A 83 11.21 -3.26 14.01
C ARG A 83 11.38 -4.40 13.01
N ARG A 84 10.31 -4.77 12.30
CA ARG A 84 10.30 -5.93 11.40
C ARG A 84 10.64 -5.58 9.95
N ALA A 85 10.74 -4.29 9.62
CA ALA A 85 10.82 -3.81 8.25
C ALA A 85 9.74 -4.42 7.35
N ASP A 86 8.53 -4.61 7.88
CA ASP A 86 7.40 -5.22 7.15
C ASP A 86 6.99 -4.37 5.93
N ASN A 87 7.27 -3.06 5.97
CA ASN A 87 7.13 -2.14 4.85
C ASN A 87 8.11 -2.41 3.70
N GLN A 88 9.06 -3.33 3.85
CA GLN A 88 10.10 -3.67 2.85
C GLN A 88 10.93 -2.45 2.42
N ARG A 89 11.18 -1.52 3.35
CA ARG A 89 11.86 -0.24 3.09
C ARG A 89 11.13 0.69 2.10
N LEU A 90 9.82 0.49 1.91
CA LEU A 90 8.95 1.46 1.24
C LEU A 90 8.37 2.44 2.26
N PRO A 91 8.02 3.68 1.87
CA PRO A 91 7.14 4.52 2.68
C PRO A 91 5.86 3.76 3.00
N PHE A 92 5.24 4.10 4.12
CA PHE A 92 4.01 3.46 4.52
C PHE A 92 3.03 4.43 5.14
N VAL A 93 1.79 3.97 5.20
CA VAL A 93 0.66 4.74 5.70
C VAL A 93 -0.06 3.90 6.74
N ILE A 94 -0.47 4.52 7.84
CA ILE A 94 -1.41 3.92 8.78
C ILE A 94 -2.71 4.72 8.72
N LEU A 95 -3.83 4.06 8.45
CA LEU A 95 -5.17 4.59 8.63
C LEU A 95 -5.75 4.04 9.93
N ASP A 96 -5.91 4.90 10.93
CA ASP A 96 -6.71 4.61 12.10
C ASP A 96 -8.18 4.92 11.79
N LYS A 97 -8.99 3.87 11.66
CA LYS A 97 -10.41 3.99 11.35
C LYS A 97 -11.23 4.54 12.52
N ARG A 98 -10.85 4.21 13.76
CA ARG A 98 -11.57 4.66 14.96
C ARG A 98 -11.40 6.16 15.16
N ASP A 99 -10.19 6.64 14.93
CA ASP A 99 -9.86 8.07 15.07
C ASP A 99 -10.05 8.88 13.77
N ALA A 100 -10.41 8.19 12.67
CA ALA A 100 -10.58 8.76 11.33
C ALA A 100 -9.38 9.64 10.94
N ARG A 101 -8.18 9.09 11.13
CA ARG A 101 -6.91 9.79 10.96
C ARG A 101 -5.92 8.92 10.19
N VAL A 102 -5.17 9.57 9.31
CA VAL A 102 -4.10 8.95 8.55
C VAL A 102 -2.74 9.49 9.00
N PHE A 103 -1.74 8.61 9.04
CA PHE A 103 -0.34 8.92 9.32
C PHE A 103 0.50 8.45 8.14
N VAL A 104 1.30 9.32 7.55
CA VAL A 104 2.20 8.98 6.44
C VAL A 104 3.63 8.97 6.95
N PHE A 105 4.32 7.85 6.80
CA PHE A 105 5.68 7.64 7.23
C PHE A 105 6.62 7.49 6.03
N ASP A 106 7.86 7.90 6.22
CA ASP A 106 8.94 7.55 5.31
C ASP A 106 9.32 6.05 5.43
N ALA A 107 10.29 5.61 4.62
CA ALA A 107 10.75 4.23 4.64
C ALA A 107 11.41 3.79 5.96
N GLY A 108 11.88 4.76 6.76
CA GLY A 108 12.55 4.56 8.04
C GLY A 108 11.61 4.64 9.25
N ALA A 109 10.29 4.69 9.02
CA ALA A 109 9.28 4.87 10.06
C ALA A 109 9.37 6.21 10.82
N ARG A 110 9.83 7.26 10.14
CA ARG A 110 9.66 8.65 10.61
C ARG A 110 8.40 9.23 10.00
N LEU A 111 7.54 9.81 10.83
CA LEU A 111 6.32 10.45 10.38
C LEU A 111 6.68 11.65 9.51
N VAL A 112 6.11 11.68 8.31
CA VAL A 112 6.17 12.83 7.41
C VAL A 112 5.12 13.84 7.82
N ASP A 113 3.86 13.39 7.96
CA ASP A 113 2.73 14.22 8.45
C ASP A 113 1.50 13.33 8.76
N SER A 114 0.48 13.89 9.39
CA SER A 114 -0.81 13.24 9.66
C SER A 114 -2.00 14.15 9.35
N SER A 115 -3.17 13.57 9.08
CA SER A 115 -4.37 14.34 8.75
C SER A 115 -5.67 13.64 9.17
N PRO A 116 -6.72 14.37 9.59
CA PRO A 116 -8.07 13.81 9.61
C PRO A 116 -8.49 13.41 8.20
N VAL A 117 -9.27 12.33 8.09
CA VAL A 117 -9.76 11.83 6.80
C VAL A 117 -11.25 11.55 6.88
N LEU A 118 -11.93 11.54 5.73
CA LEU A 118 -13.23 10.89 5.61
C LEU A 118 -13.03 9.45 5.14
N LEU A 119 -13.80 8.53 5.70
CA LEU A 119 -13.75 7.11 5.34
C LEU A 119 -15.16 6.53 5.17
N GLY A 120 -15.25 5.21 5.01
CA GLY A 120 -16.50 4.49 4.82
C GLY A 120 -17.59 4.91 5.81
N ALA A 121 -18.81 5.09 5.30
CA ALA A 121 -19.97 5.47 6.11
C ALA A 121 -20.34 4.40 7.15
N ALA A 122 -20.15 3.12 6.82
CA ALA A 122 -20.37 2.02 7.74
C ALA A 122 -19.10 1.69 8.52
N ALA A 123 -19.27 1.37 9.81
CA ALA A 123 -18.23 0.70 10.56
C ALA A 123 -18.15 -0.78 10.15
N GLY A 124 -16.94 -1.29 9.98
CA GLY A 124 -16.74 -2.68 9.59
C GLY A 124 -15.40 -2.91 8.89
N ASP A 125 -14.80 -4.08 9.07
CA ASP A 125 -13.42 -4.35 8.68
C ASP A 125 -13.26 -5.09 7.35
N ASP A 126 -14.36 -5.51 6.72
CA ASP A 126 -14.33 -6.31 5.51
C ASP A 126 -15.11 -5.63 4.39
N SER A 127 -14.70 -5.90 3.15
CA SER A 127 -15.47 -5.60 1.95
C SER A 127 -16.27 -6.83 1.51
N VAL A 128 -17.44 -6.61 0.90
CA VAL A 128 -18.21 -7.70 0.29
C VAL A 128 -17.65 -8.06 -1.09
N ALA A 129 -17.76 -9.34 -1.46
CA ALA A 129 -17.26 -9.83 -2.74
C ALA A 129 -17.88 -9.06 -3.92
N GLY A 130 -17.05 -8.68 -4.88
CA GLY A 130 -17.47 -7.99 -6.10
C GLY A 130 -17.82 -6.50 -5.92
N ILE A 131 -17.64 -5.91 -4.73
CA ILE A 131 -18.08 -4.53 -4.48
C ILE A 131 -17.44 -3.51 -5.43
N GLY A 132 -16.16 -3.69 -5.77
CA GLY A 132 -15.45 -2.78 -6.66
C GLY A 132 -15.96 -2.76 -8.11
N GLN A 133 -16.82 -3.71 -8.50
CA GLN A 133 -17.42 -3.79 -9.83
C GLN A 133 -18.90 -3.40 -9.83
N ARG A 134 -19.50 -3.11 -8.66
CA ARG A 134 -20.91 -2.73 -8.53
C ARG A 134 -21.09 -1.23 -8.80
N PRO A 135 -22.19 -0.82 -9.44
CA PRO A 135 -22.59 0.58 -9.47
C PRO A 135 -22.75 1.14 -8.06
N ILE A 136 -22.35 2.39 -7.84
CA ILE A 136 -22.45 3.07 -6.52
C ILE A 136 -23.89 3.05 -5.99
N ALA A 137 -24.89 3.19 -6.87
CA ALA A 137 -26.30 3.16 -6.53
C ALA A 137 -26.74 1.83 -5.89
N ASP A 138 -26.03 0.74 -6.19
CA ASP A 138 -26.35 -0.59 -5.69
C ASP A 138 -25.62 -0.89 -4.37
N VAL A 139 -24.67 -0.07 -3.93
CA VAL A 139 -23.91 -0.28 -2.68
C VAL A 139 -24.78 0.09 -1.48
N ARG A 140 -25.14 -0.93 -0.69
CA ARG A 140 -26.02 -0.79 0.47
C ARG A 140 -25.32 -0.01 1.58
N PRO A 141 -26.06 0.70 2.46
CA PRO A 141 -25.46 1.49 3.54
C PRO A 141 -24.44 0.72 4.38
N GLU A 142 -24.75 -0.51 4.77
CA GLU A 142 -23.91 -1.39 5.58
C GLU A 142 -22.65 -1.90 4.85
N GLU A 143 -22.62 -1.83 3.52
CA GLU A 143 -21.48 -2.27 2.70
C GLU A 143 -20.44 -1.16 2.46
N ARG A 144 -20.72 0.07 2.92
CA ARG A 144 -19.86 1.26 2.72
C ARG A 144 -18.72 1.29 3.73
N THR A 145 -17.94 0.21 3.79
CA THR A 145 -16.82 0.04 4.72
C THR A 145 -15.49 0.44 4.06
N THR A 146 -14.54 0.86 4.88
CA THR A 146 -13.12 0.88 4.48
C THR A 146 -12.48 -0.40 5.04
N PRO A 147 -12.02 -1.34 4.20
CA PRO A 147 -11.54 -2.64 4.67
C PRO A 147 -10.26 -2.50 5.49
N ALA A 148 -10.16 -3.26 6.57
CA ALA A 148 -8.94 -3.36 7.38
C ALA A 148 -7.95 -4.33 6.74
N GLY A 149 -6.66 -4.11 6.93
CA GLY A 149 -5.62 -5.00 6.41
C GLY A 149 -4.35 -4.29 5.97
N ARG A 150 -3.47 -5.06 5.34
CA ARG A 150 -2.20 -4.62 4.77
C ARG A 150 -2.28 -4.64 3.26
N PHE A 151 -2.11 -3.49 2.63
CA PHE A 151 -2.25 -3.32 1.18
C PHE A 151 -0.98 -2.77 0.56
N VAL A 152 -0.67 -3.18 -0.66
CA VAL A 152 0.37 -2.54 -1.48
C VAL A 152 -0.30 -1.49 -2.35
N SER A 153 -0.05 -0.22 -2.05
CA SER A 153 -0.65 0.87 -2.81
C SER A 153 0.00 1.03 -4.19
N GLN A 154 -0.74 1.68 -5.08
CA GLN A 154 -0.23 2.06 -6.39
C GLN A 154 -0.73 3.46 -6.78
N PRO A 155 0.15 4.31 -7.31
CA PRO A 155 -0.26 5.54 -7.98
C PRO A 155 -1.19 5.26 -9.16
N GLY A 156 -2.16 6.14 -9.40
CA GLY A 156 -3.02 6.02 -10.56
C GLY A 156 -3.86 7.27 -10.80
N ARG A 157 -4.80 7.15 -11.74
CA ARG A 157 -5.80 8.16 -12.02
C ARG A 157 -7.20 7.54 -11.95
N ASN A 158 -8.17 8.32 -11.49
CA ASN A 158 -9.58 7.91 -11.56
C ASN A 158 -10.15 8.12 -12.98
N ALA A 159 -11.43 7.77 -13.18
CA ALA A 159 -12.14 7.95 -14.45
C ALA A 159 -12.22 9.42 -14.93
N SER A 160 -12.08 10.38 -14.03
CA SER A 160 -12.03 11.82 -14.34
C SER A 160 -10.62 12.34 -14.61
N GLY A 161 -9.61 11.47 -14.59
CA GLY A 161 -8.21 11.81 -14.84
C GLY A 161 -7.45 12.41 -13.66
N GLU A 162 -8.04 12.48 -12.46
CA GLU A 162 -7.38 13.02 -11.27
C GLU A 162 -6.46 11.98 -10.61
N ASP A 163 -5.34 12.45 -10.07
CA ASP A 163 -4.40 11.59 -9.33
C ASP A 163 -5.07 10.99 -8.09
N VAL A 164 -4.92 9.67 -7.93
CA VAL A 164 -5.35 8.90 -6.76
C VAL A 164 -4.25 7.92 -6.34
N VAL A 165 -4.32 7.44 -5.10
CA VAL A 165 -3.52 6.31 -4.63
C VAL A 165 -4.47 5.14 -4.41
N TRP A 166 -4.37 4.12 -5.26
CA TRP A 166 -5.15 2.90 -5.09
C TRP A 166 -4.65 2.13 -3.88
N VAL A 167 -5.56 1.73 -2.98
CA VAL A 167 -5.26 1.00 -1.74
C VAL A 167 -5.69 -0.45 -1.90
N ASP A 168 -6.98 -0.69 -2.13
CA ASP A 168 -7.50 -2.01 -2.48
C ASP A 168 -8.17 -1.93 -3.85
N TYR A 169 -7.47 -2.43 -4.87
CA TYR A 169 -7.98 -2.46 -6.23
C TYR A 169 -9.23 -3.33 -6.39
N GLY A 170 -9.29 -4.47 -5.71
CA GLY A 170 -10.41 -5.41 -5.84
C GLY A 170 -11.71 -4.82 -5.29
N ALA A 171 -11.60 -4.06 -4.19
CA ALA A 171 -12.71 -3.33 -3.58
C ALA A 171 -12.92 -1.92 -4.17
N ALA A 172 -12.12 -1.51 -5.16
CA ALA A 172 -12.10 -0.15 -5.72
C ALA A 172 -11.91 0.97 -4.67
N VAL A 173 -11.15 0.69 -3.61
CA VAL A 173 -10.84 1.65 -2.55
C VAL A 173 -9.55 2.41 -2.90
N SER A 174 -9.64 3.74 -2.90
CA SER A 174 -8.51 4.63 -3.12
C SER A 174 -8.44 5.73 -2.06
N MET A 175 -7.24 6.27 -1.88
CA MET A 175 -7.00 7.52 -1.18
C MET A 175 -6.94 8.67 -2.18
N HIS A 176 -7.74 9.71 -1.96
CA HIS A 176 -7.80 10.86 -2.85
C HIS A 176 -8.25 12.13 -2.15
N ARG A 177 -8.11 13.27 -2.84
CA ARG A 177 -8.59 14.58 -2.37
C ARG A 177 -10.09 14.54 -2.03
N VAL A 178 -10.49 15.19 -0.96
CA VAL A 178 -11.90 15.46 -0.67
C VAL A 178 -12.54 16.28 -1.80
N ARG A 179 -13.78 15.93 -2.15
CA ARG A 179 -14.54 16.57 -3.22
C ARG A 179 -15.89 17.06 -2.68
N PRO A 180 -16.06 18.37 -2.42
CA PRO A 180 -17.31 18.92 -1.88
C PRO A 180 -18.30 19.21 -3.03
N VAL A 181 -18.76 18.16 -3.72
CA VAL A 181 -19.68 18.32 -4.88
C VAL A 181 -21.12 18.53 -4.42
N ASP A 182 -21.59 17.75 -3.45
CA ASP A 182 -22.92 17.93 -2.85
C ASP A 182 -22.79 18.65 -1.49
N PRO A 183 -23.30 19.90 -1.36
CA PRO A 183 -23.23 20.65 -0.10
C PRO A 183 -23.99 19.96 1.05
N LYS A 184 -24.98 19.11 0.77
CA LYS A 184 -25.72 18.37 1.82
C LYS A 184 -24.85 17.35 2.53
N GLU A 185 -23.78 16.87 1.89
CA GLU A 185 -22.85 15.93 2.50
C GLU A 185 -21.95 16.60 3.55
N ARG A 186 -21.78 17.93 3.48
CA ARG A 186 -20.99 18.73 4.45
C ARG A 186 -19.58 18.19 4.67
N ARG A 187 -18.90 17.75 3.59
CA ARG A 187 -17.63 17.01 3.69
C ARG A 187 -16.51 17.81 4.36
N LEU A 188 -16.42 19.11 4.11
CA LEU A 188 -15.37 19.94 4.69
C LEU A 188 -15.62 20.16 6.19
N GLU A 189 -16.87 20.35 6.59
CA GLU A 189 -17.28 20.48 7.98
C GLU A 189 -17.06 19.17 8.74
N ARG A 190 -17.36 18.02 8.11
CA ARG A 190 -17.06 16.69 8.67
C ARG A 190 -15.56 16.51 8.89
N LEU A 191 -14.72 16.88 7.93
CA LEU A 191 -13.26 16.84 8.08
C LEU A 191 -12.77 17.71 9.24
N ALA A 192 -13.35 18.90 9.39
CA ALA A 192 -13.00 19.86 10.44
C ALA A 192 -13.58 19.50 11.82
N SER A 193 -14.56 18.60 11.90
CA SER A 193 -15.14 18.12 13.17
C SER A 193 -14.06 17.51 14.06
N ASN A 194 -14.14 17.72 15.37
CA ASN A 194 -13.31 17.01 16.36
C ASN A 194 -13.82 15.60 16.69
N ASP A 195 -15.04 15.27 16.28
CA ASP A 195 -15.67 13.95 16.48
C ASP A 195 -15.38 13.03 15.27
N PRO A 196 -14.60 11.94 15.43
CA PRO A 196 -14.33 10.96 14.37
C PRO A 196 -15.59 10.34 13.76
N ALA A 197 -16.69 10.21 14.52
CA ALA A 197 -17.94 9.65 14.01
C ALA A 197 -18.55 10.51 12.89
N GLN A 198 -18.31 11.83 12.91
CA GLN A 198 -18.76 12.74 11.85
C GLN A 198 -18.00 12.53 10.52
N ARG A 199 -16.81 11.90 10.55
CA ARG A 199 -15.95 11.70 9.38
C ARG A 199 -16.29 10.44 8.57
N ARG A 200 -17.43 9.82 8.83
CA ARG A 200 -17.95 8.65 8.09
C ARG A 200 -18.99 9.09 7.07
N ILE A 201 -18.66 8.97 5.78
CA ILE A 201 -19.56 9.39 4.69
C ILE A 201 -19.27 8.73 3.33
N SER A 202 -18.07 8.21 3.10
CA SER A 202 -17.70 7.67 1.79
C SER A 202 -18.29 6.27 1.55
N TYR A 203 -18.14 5.78 0.32
CA TYR A 203 -18.44 4.39 -0.04
C TYR A 203 -17.29 3.42 0.25
N GLY A 204 -16.21 3.89 0.89
CA GLY A 204 -15.04 3.09 1.27
C GLY A 204 -13.71 3.81 1.04
N CYS A 205 -13.66 4.73 0.08
CA CYS A 205 -12.48 5.54 -0.22
C CYS A 205 -12.04 6.42 0.96
N ILE A 206 -10.74 6.69 1.03
CA ILE A 206 -10.12 7.54 2.05
C ILE A 206 -10.02 8.94 1.46
N ASN A 207 -10.76 9.91 1.98
CA ASN A 207 -10.73 11.29 1.48
C ASN A 207 -9.90 12.16 2.41
N VAL A 208 -8.89 12.81 1.86
CA VAL A 208 -7.96 13.66 2.62
C VAL A 208 -8.11 15.13 2.19
N PRO A 209 -7.70 16.10 3.02
CA PRO A 209 -7.62 17.51 2.61
C PRO A 209 -6.76 17.68 1.35
N VAL A 210 -7.15 18.62 0.48
CA VAL A 210 -6.42 18.87 -0.78
C VAL A 210 -4.95 19.17 -0.53
N VAL A 211 -4.66 20.06 0.43
CA VAL A 211 -3.28 20.43 0.77
C VAL A 211 -2.47 19.20 1.19
N PHE A 212 -2.99 18.40 2.14
CA PHE A 212 -2.33 17.18 2.59
C PHE A 212 -2.09 16.19 1.43
N PHE A 213 -3.03 16.08 0.48
CA PHE A 213 -2.81 15.23 -0.68
C PHE A 213 -1.63 15.72 -1.53
N GLU A 214 -1.59 17.02 -1.85
CA GLU A 214 -0.59 17.57 -2.77
C GLU A 214 0.81 17.65 -2.14
N THR A 215 0.89 17.93 -0.84
CA THR A 215 2.18 18.17 -0.16
C THR A 215 2.75 16.91 0.50
N VAL A 216 1.93 15.92 0.82
CA VAL A 216 2.36 14.71 1.55
C VAL A 216 2.05 13.44 0.78
N VAL A 217 0.77 13.18 0.49
CA VAL A 217 0.35 11.90 -0.10
C VAL A 217 0.98 11.70 -1.48
N LYS A 218 0.80 12.67 -2.38
CA LYS A 218 1.28 12.57 -3.76
C LYS A 218 2.81 12.45 -3.84
N PRO A 219 3.63 13.27 -3.15
CA PRO A 219 5.08 13.13 -3.20
C PRO A 219 5.61 11.83 -2.58
N VAL A 220 5.03 11.37 -1.46
CA VAL A 220 5.58 10.22 -0.70
C VAL A 220 5.02 8.88 -1.20
N VAL A 221 3.71 8.79 -1.43
CA VAL A 221 3.01 7.55 -1.74
C VAL A 221 2.29 7.55 -3.09
N GLY A 222 2.23 8.70 -3.77
CA GLY A 222 1.73 8.84 -5.14
C GLY A 222 2.82 8.86 -6.22
N ALA A 223 4.10 8.86 -5.84
CA ALA A 223 5.23 8.79 -6.78
C ALA A 223 5.77 7.36 -6.95
N GLN A 224 5.46 6.46 -6.01
CA GLN A 224 5.93 5.08 -5.97
C GLN A 224 4.95 4.21 -5.18
N LYS A 225 5.19 2.89 -5.14
CA LYS A 225 4.43 1.99 -4.26
C LYS A 225 4.72 2.32 -2.80
N ALA A 226 3.71 2.18 -1.95
CA ALA A 226 3.83 2.23 -0.50
C ALA A 226 3.04 1.07 0.13
N ILE A 227 3.26 0.82 1.42
CA ILE A 227 2.42 -0.12 2.16
C ILE A 227 1.37 0.66 2.96
N VAL A 228 0.11 0.29 2.85
CA VAL A 228 -0.99 0.93 3.59
C VAL A 228 -1.54 -0.08 4.58
N TYR A 229 -1.44 0.26 5.86
CA TYR A 229 -2.01 -0.49 6.97
C TYR A 229 -3.32 0.20 7.39
N VAL A 230 -4.44 -0.44 7.16
CA VAL A 230 -5.74 0.04 7.63
C VAL A 230 -6.07 -0.71 8.91
N LEU A 231 -6.09 -0.01 10.04
CA LEU A 231 -6.34 -0.60 11.36
C LEU A 231 -7.79 -1.04 11.48
N PRO A 232 -8.09 -2.20 12.07
CA PRO A 232 -9.46 -2.61 12.29
C PRO A 232 -10.16 -1.73 13.33
N GLU A 233 -11.49 -1.72 13.25
CA GLU A 233 -12.33 -1.05 14.24
C GLU A 233 -13.28 -2.01 14.96
N VAL A 234 -13.52 -3.20 14.40
CA VAL A 234 -14.36 -4.26 15.00
C VAL A 234 -13.47 -5.36 15.58
N ARG A 235 -12.52 -5.85 14.79
CA ARG A 235 -11.59 -6.91 15.19
C ARG A 235 -10.45 -6.37 16.05
N ASP A 236 -9.81 -7.26 16.80
CA ASP A 236 -8.55 -6.94 17.50
C ASP A 236 -7.42 -6.73 16.48
N VAL A 237 -6.59 -5.70 16.67
CA VAL A 237 -5.48 -5.35 15.77
C VAL A 237 -4.51 -6.51 15.54
N ARG A 238 -4.26 -7.34 16.57
CA ARG A 238 -3.35 -8.51 16.50
C ARG A 238 -3.93 -9.64 15.67
N SER A 239 -5.25 -9.70 15.50
CA SER A 239 -5.90 -10.68 14.62
C SER A 239 -5.77 -10.33 13.14
N VAL A 240 -5.62 -9.04 12.81
CA VAL A 240 -5.48 -8.56 11.42
C VAL A 240 -4.03 -8.56 10.98
N PHE A 241 -3.10 -8.16 11.87
CA PHE A 241 -1.66 -8.13 11.57
C PHE A 241 -0.93 -9.21 12.36
N ALA A 242 -0.80 -10.38 11.74
CA ALA A 242 -0.09 -11.51 12.31
C ALA A 242 1.37 -11.14 12.65
N GLY A 243 1.83 -11.52 13.85
CA GLY A 243 3.19 -11.25 14.30
C GLY A 243 3.38 -9.95 15.10
N LEU A 244 2.32 -9.15 15.34
CA LEU A 244 2.36 -8.01 16.27
C LEU A 244 2.75 -8.43 17.71
N GLY A 245 2.37 -9.64 18.13
CA GLY A 245 2.62 -10.15 19.49
C GLY A 245 3.95 -10.89 19.68
N GLY A 246 4.80 -11.00 18.66
CA GLY A 246 6.07 -11.68 18.80
C GLY A 246 7.13 -10.75 19.38
N ALA A 247 7.41 -10.86 20.68
CA ALA A 247 8.67 -10.37 21.23
C ALA A 247 9.82 -10.96 20.42
N SER A 248 10.76 -10.13 20.00
CA SER A 248 12.05 -10.59 19.49
C SER A 248 12.71 -11.36 20.64
N GLY A 249 12.67 -12.70 20.56
CA GLY A 249 13.56 -13.56 21.32
C GLY A 249 14.93 -13.64 20.66
#